data_AF-A0A6J4UZX6-F1
#
_entry.id   AF-A0A6J4UZX6-F1
#
_cell.length_a   1.000
_cell.length_b   1.000
_cell.length_c   1.000
_cell.angle_alpha   90.00
_cell.angle_beta   90.00
_cell.angle_gamma   90.00
#
_symmetry.space_group_name_H-M   'P 1'
#
loop_
_entity.id
_entity.type
_entity.pdbx_description
1 polymer ?
#
loop_
_entity_poly.entity_id
_entity_poly.type
_entity_poly.pdbx_seq_one_letter_code
_entity_poly.pdbx_strand_id
1 'polypeptide(L)'
;MVVGVAILGLVAGGGAWLLRDFGRNLLTRDVTAVAGALRSGRDADIERARTELEALSADYKAGLDEVRARRAELDALLARTREAVARDAEARRQEEQERRQRTIERDAPRLAAPAAGGGAGRANGHAGGAATDREADALTELYRRLARLEASLSALTNPVLLPGEPFAVPDEFLPEALRWENWKEVGEAAFGLGDYANGARILLEARTADAVGGCITTVRAALTRSVYPNLGHAPSTEQLATLRAGLGELARAIPDLRRTLEGRYRTVANGEDASG
;
A
#
# COMPACT_ATOMS: atom_id res chain seq x y z
N MET A 1 -131.86 -0.69 13.97
CA MET A 1 -131.87 -1.40 12.66
C MET A 1 -130.41 -1.67 12.30
N VAL A 2 -129.86 -2.83 12.65
CA VAL A 2 -129.96 -4.13 11.94
C VAL A 2 -129.17 -4.06 10.63
N VAL A 3 -127.90 -4.53 10.67
CA VAL A 3 -127.33 -5.73 9.98
C VAL A 3 -127.05 -5.45 8.50
N GLY A 4 -125.92 -5.78 7.86
CA GLY A 4 -124.80 -6.73 8.02
C GLY A 4 -124.21 -6.85 6.59
N VAL A 5 -122.94 -7.16 6.32
CA VAL A 5 -122.34 -8.52 6.18
C VAL A 5 -120.96 -8.25 5.53
N ALA A 6 -119.85 -8.46 6.24
CA ALA A 6 -118.84 -9.52 6.04
C ALA A 6 -118.36 -9.81 4.60
N ILE A 7 -117.03 -9.84 4.40
CA ILE A 7 -116.26 -11.01 3.93
C ILE A 7 -114.76 -10.77 4.20
N LEU A 8 -114.18 -11.72 4.93
CA LEU A 8 -112.76 -11.98 5.15
C LEU A 8 -112.13 -12.57 3.87
N GLY A 9 -110.87 -12.26 3.54
CA GLY A 9 -110.14 -13.03 2.53
C GLY A 9 -108.77 -12.51 2.08
N LEU A 10 -107.72 -12.86 2.83
CA LEU A 10 -106.52 -13.56 2.32
C LEU A 10 -105.86 -13.05 1.02
N VAL A 11 -104.86 -12.16 1.12
CA VAL A 11 -103.63 -12.19 0.27
C VAL A 11 -102.43 -11.70 1.09
N ALA A 12 -102.00 -12.50 2.06
CA ALA A 12 -100.64 -12.49 2.55
C ALA A 12 -99.80 -13.35 1.57
N GLY A 13 -98.98 -12.72 0.72
CA GLY A 13 -98.09 -13.49 -0.16
C GLY A 13 -97.47 -12.77 -1.37
N GLY A 14 -98.01 -11.63 -1.82
CA GLY A 14 -97.52 -10.95 -3.03
C GLY A 14 -96.46 -9.85 -2.79
N GLY A 15 -96.51 -9.15 -1.67
CA GLY A 15 -95.67 -7.97 -1.43
C GLY A 15 -94.22 -8.29 -1.03
N ALA A 16 -93.99 -9.44 -0.40
CA ALA A 16 -92.66 -9.83 0.10
C ALA A 16 -91.70 -10.23 -1.03
N TRP A 17 -92.21 -10.68 -2.18
CA TRP A 17 -91.37 -11.04 -3.32
C TRP A 17 -90.92 -9.79 -4.11
N LEU A 18 -91.82 -8.83 -4.33
CA LEU A 18 -91.49 -7.55 -4.98
C LEU A 18 -90.52 -6.70 -4.13
N LEU A 19 -90.70 -6.61 -2.81
CA LEU A 19 -89.77 -5.89 -1.93
C LEU A 19 -88.40 -6.58 -1.77
N ARG A 20 -88.37 -7.92 -1.83
CA ARG A 20 -87.12 -8.70 -1.74
C ARG A 20 -86.30 -8.62 -3.03
N ASP A 21 -86.95 -8.54 -4.19
CA ASP A 21 -86.28 -8.43 -5.49
C ASP A 21 -85.87 -6.98 -5.82
N PHE A 22 -86.64 -5.99 -5.37
CA PHE A 22 -86.26 -4.57 -5.45
C PHE A 22 -85.10 -4.24 -4.52
N GLY A 23 -85.10 -4.78 -3.29
CA GLY A 23 -84.00 -4.63 -2.34
C GLY A 23 -82.71 -5.30 -2.81
N ARG A 24 -82.78 -6.51 -3.40
CA ARG A 24 -81.60 -7.18 -3.96
C ARG A 24 -81.02 -6.45 -5.17
N ASN A 25 -81.83 -5.94 -6.09
CA ASN A 25 -81.33 -5.24 -7.29
C ASN A 25 -80.77 -3.84 -7.00
N LEU A 26 -81.28 -3.14 -5.98
CA LEU A 26 -80.72 -1.85 -5.56
C LEU A 26 -79.39 -2.04 -4.79
N LEU A 27 -79.30 -3.03 -3.90
CA LEU A 27 -78.08 -3.33 -3.15
C LEU A 27 -76.96 -3.91 -4.04
N THR A 28 -77.27 -4.72 -5.04
CA THR A 28 -76.24 -5.27 -5.95
C THR A 28 -75.75 -4.24 -6.96
N ARG A 29 -76.60 -3.32 -7.45
CA ARG A 29 -76.18 -2.19 -8.31
C ARG A 29 -75.24 -1.24 -7.57
N ASP A 30 -75.54 -0.94 -6.31
CA ASP A 30 -74.67 -0.08 -5.50
C ASP A 30 -73.32 -0.75 -5.19
N VAL A 31 -73.32 -2.04 -4.82
CA VAL A 31 -72.07 -2.76 -4.53
C VAL A 31 -71.20 -2.95 -5.77
N THR A 32 -71.80 -3.18 -6.94
CA THR A 32 -71.06 -3.28 -8.21
C THR A 32 -70.53 -1.93 -8.68
N ALA A 33 -71.27 -0.84 -8.49
CA ALA A 33 -70.81 0.52 -8.74
C ALA A 33 -69.66 0.92 -7.81
N VAL A 34 -69.78 0.64 -6.50
CA VAL A 34 -68.73 0.89 -5.51
C VAL A 34 -67.49 0.02 -5.77
N ALA A 35 -67.67 -1.27 -6.10
CA ALA A 35 -66.56 -2.14 -6.46
C ALA A 35 -65.92 -1.77 -7.80
N GLY A 36 -66.65 -1.14 -8.72
CA GLY A 36 -66.13 -0.56 -9.96
C GLY A 36 -65.29 0.69 -9.70
N ALA A 37 -65.80 1.61 -8.87
CA ALA A 37 -65.10 2.83 -8.47
C ALA A 37 -63.82 2.54 -7.67
N LEU A 38 -63.86 1.56 -6.74
CA LEU A 38 -62.68 1.13 -5.99
C LEU A 38 -61.62 0.46 -6.88
N ARG A 39 -62.03 -0.31 -7.89
CA ARG A 39 -61.10 -0.89 -8.88
C ARG A 39 -60.49 0.19 -9.75
N SER A 40 -61.30 1.09 -10.30
CA SER A 40 -60.82 2.23 -11.10
C SER A 40 -59.88 3.15 -10.31
N GLY A 41 -60.15 3.42 -9.03
CA GLY A 41 -59.26 4.19 -8.16
C GLY A 41 -57.93 3.46 -7.91
N ARG A 42 -57.98 2.16 -7.62
CA ARG A 42 -56.78 1.34 -7.41
C ARG A 42 -55.94 1.23 -8.69
N ASP A 43 -56.58 1.09 -9.86
CA ASP A 43 -55.88 1.06 -11.15
C ASP A 43 -55.21 2.40 -11.45
N ALA A 44 -55.88 3.53 -11.15
CA ALA A 44 -55.30 4.86 -11.29
C ALA A 44 -54.13 5.12 -10.32
N ASP A 45 -54.19 4.58 -9.11
CA ASP A 45 -53.09 4.66 -8.13
C ASP A 45 -51.90 3.78 -8.56
N ILE A 46 -52.16 2.60 -9.12
CA ILE A 46 -51.12 1.71 -9.67
C ILE A 46 -50.41 2.38 -10.85
N GLU A 47 -51.15 3.00 -11.77
CA GLU A 47 -50.53 3.70 -12.90
C GLU A 47 -49.72 4.93 -12.46
N ARG A 48 -50.18 5.68 -11.43
CA ARG A 48 -49.38 6.74 -10.83
C ARG A 48 -48.10 6.22 -10.17
N ALA A 49 -48.19 5.12 -9.42
CA ALA A 49 -47.01 4.50 -8.82
C ALA A 49 -46.03 3.99 -9.88
N ARG A 50 -46.52 3.46 -11.02
CA ARG A 50 -45.67 3.02 -12.13
C ARG A 50 -44.92 4.18 -12.78
N THR A 51 -45.60 5.29 -13.08
CA THR A 51 -44.96 6.46 -13.68
C THR A 51 -43.94 7.10 -12.75
N GLU A 52 -44.22 7.16 -11.45
CA GLU A 52 -43.26 7.63 -10.44
C GLU A 52 -42.03 6.72 -10.35
N LEU A 53 -42.21 5.41 -10.41
CA LEU A 53 -41.11 4.43 -10.34
C LEU A 53 -40.26 4.45 -11.61
N GLU A 54 -40.87 4.66 -12.78
CA GLU A 54 -40.16 4.87 -14.04
C GLU A 54 -39.34 6.16 -14.03
N ALA A 55 -39.90 7.27 -13.53
CA ALA A 55 -39.19 8.53 -13.38
C ALA A 55 -37.99 8.39 -12.43
N LEU A 56 -38.20 7.77 -11.26
CA LEU A 56 -37.15 7.54 -10.28
C LEU A 56 -36.04 6.63 -10.85
N SER A 57 -36.41 5.59 -11.60
CA SER A 57 -35.47 4.69 -12.28
C SER A 57 -34.63 5.41 -13.34
N ALA A 58 -35.25 6.33 -14.10
CA ALA A 58 -34.54 7.17 -15.06
C ALA A 58 -33.53 8.09 -14.38
N ASP A 59 -33.93 8.75 -13.29
CA ASP A 59 -33.07 9.64 -12.51
C ASP A 59 -31.88 8.89 -11.88
N TYR A 60 -32.12 7.71 -11.30
CA TYR A 60 -31.04 6.88 -10.76
C TYR A 60 -30.04 6.43 -11.83
N LYS A 61 -30.53 6.06 -13.03
CA LYS A 61 -29.64 5.70 -14.15
C LYS A 61 -28.80 6.88 -14.61
N ALA A 62 -29.41 8.05 -14.75
CA ALA A 62 -28.69 9.28 -15.11
C ALA A 62 -27.60 9.61 -14.08
N GLY A 63 -27.92 9.51 -12.78
CA GLY A 63 -26.92 9.72 -11.71
C GLY A 63 -25.79 8.68 -11.72
N LEU A 64 -26.08 7.41 -12.01
CA LEU A 64 -25.04 6.38 -12.14
C LEU A 64 -24.12 6.64 -13.33
N ASP A 65 -24.66 7.09 -14.45
CA ASP A 65 -23.87 7.40 -15.64
C ASP A 65 -23.00 8.65 -15.44
N GLU A 66 -23.50 9.65 -14.70
CA GLU A 66 -22.70 10.81 -14.27
C GLU A 66 -21.54 10.40 -13.37
N VAL A 67 -21.78 9.55 -12.36
CA VAL A 67 -20.74 9.03 -11.46
C VAL A 67 -19.70 8.22 -12.24
N ARG A 68 -20.13 7.39 -13.21
CA ARG A 68 -19.21 6.63 -14.08
C ARG A 68 -18.36 7.57 -14.94
N ALA A 69 -18.95 8.60 -15.52
CA ALA A 69 -18.23 9.60 -16.31
C ALA A 69 -17.19 10.33 -15.44
N ARG A 70 -17.57 10.75 -14.23
CA ARG A 70 -16.65 11.42 -13.31
C ARG A 70 -15.51 10.52 -12.86
N ARG A 71 -15.79 9.24 -12.62
CA ARG A 71 -14.75 8.24 -12.31
C ARG A 71 -13.76 8.08 -13.47
N ALA A 72 -14.26 7.96 -14.70
CA ALA A 72 -13.39 7.84 -15.88
C ALA A 72 -12.50 9.08 -16.07
N GLU A 73 -13.01 10.28 -15.78
CA GLU A 73 -12.24 11.52 -15.80
C GLU A 73 -11.13 11.53 -14.75
N LEU A 74 -11.43 11.12 -13.51
CA LEU A 74 -10.44 11.02 -12.43
C LEU A 74 -9.36 9.97 -12.74
N ASP A 75 -9.75 8.82 -13.30
CA ASP A 75 -8.81 7.77 -13.71
C ASP A 75 -7.87 8.28 -14.82
N ALA A 76 -8.39 9.05 -15.78
CA ALA A 76 -7.59 9.68 -16.83
C ALA A 76 -6.66 10.80 -16.31
N LEU A 77 -7.07 11.53 -15.26
CA LEU A 77 -6.20 12.50 -14.60
C LEU A 77 -5.08 11.80 -13.82
N LEU A 78 -5.40 10.74 -13.08
CA LEU A 78 -4.41 9.94 -12.36
C LEU A 78 -3.37 9.32 -13.30
N ALA A 79 -3.80 8.77 -14.45
CA ALA A 79 -2.89 8.26 -15.46
C ALA A 79 -1.91 9.35 -15.95
N ARG A 80 -2.42 10.54 -16.30
CA ARG A 80 -1.60 11.67 -16.75
C ARG A 80 -0.61 12.15 -15.68
N THR A 81 -1.03 12.22 -14.41
CA THR A 81 -0.12 12.60 -13.32
C THR A 81 0.97 11.57 -13.10
N ARG A 82 0.66 10.26 -13.16
CA ARG A 82 1.65 9.19 -13.05
C ARG A 82 2.67 9.24 -14.17
N GLU A 83 2.23 9.46 -15.41
CA GLU A 83 3.13 9.62 -16.56
C GLU A 83 4.02 10.87 -16.45
N ALA A 84 3.50 11.97 -15.90
CA ALA A 84 4.30 13.17 -15.65
C ALA A 84 5.37 12.93 -14.58
N VAL A 85 5.02 12.27 -13.47
CA VAL A 85 5.95 11.92 -12.39
C VAL A 85 7.01 10.92 -12.87
N ALA A 86 6.62 9.93 -13.68
CA ALA A 86 7.56 8.96 -14.25
C ALA A 86 8.60 9.64 -15.14
N ARG A 87 8.16 10.57 -16.02
CA ARG A 87 9.06 11.35 -16.88
C ARG A 87 10.00 12.25 -16.08
N ASP A 88 9.51 12.91 -15.04
CA ASP A 88 10.35 13.75 -14.17
C ASP A 88 11.39 12.90 -13.41
N ALA A 89 10.99 11.73 -12.92
CA ALA A 89 11.90 10.80 -12.26
C ALA A 89 12.98 10.27 -13.21
N GLU A 90 12.64 9.97 -14.46
CA GLU A 90 13.60 9.55 -15.48
C GLU A 90 14.59 10.66 -15.84
N ALA A 91 14.12 11.89 -16.03
CA ALA A 91 14.97 13.06 -16.25
C ALA A 91 15.97 13.27 -15.11
N ARG A 92 15.51 13.20 -13.84
CA ARG A 92 16.42 13.33 -12.68
C ARG A 92 17.46 12.22 -12.63
N ARG A 93 17.09 10.97 -12.94
CA ARG A 93 18.06 9.85 -13.00
C ARG A 93 19.10 10.08 -14.09
N GLN A 94 18.71 10.60 -15.25
CA GLN A 94 19.65 10.93 -16.33
C GLN A 94 20.59 12.07 -15.91
N GLU A 95 20.07 13.14 -15.33
CA GLU A 95 20.89 14.24 -14.81
C GLU A 95 21.89 13.78 -13.73
N GLU A 96 21.46 12.91 -12.82
CA GLU A 96 22.35 12.30 -11.83
C GLU A 96 23.42 11.41 -12.45
N GLN A 97 23.06 10.59 -13.45
CA GLN A 97 24.02 9.77 -14.19
C GLN A 97 25.04 10.64 -14.92
N GLU A 98 24.62 11.72 -15.58
CA GLU A 98 25.53 12.67 -16.22
C GLU A 98 26.43 13.37 -15.20
N ARG A 99 25.91 13.78 -14.04
CA ARG A 99 26.73 14.38 -12.97
C ARG A 99 27.76 13.39 -12.44
N ARG A 100 27.38 12.12 -12.24
CA ARG A 100 28.30 11.05 -11.83
C ARG A 100 29.36 10.81 -12.88
N GLN A 101 28.98 10.73 -14.15
CA GLN A 101 29.90 10.55 -15.27
C GLN A 101 30.90 11.71 -15.38
N ARG A 102 30.45 12.96 -15.27
CA ARG A 102 31.33 14.14 -15.24
C ARG A 102 32.26 14.14 -14.03
N THR A 103 31.80 13.66 -12.88
CA THR A 103 32.65 13.53 -11.68
C THR A 103 33.71 12.46 -11.89
N ILE A 104 33.35 11.31 -12.44
CA ILE A 104 34.30 10.23 -12.80
C ILE A 104 35.32 10.76 -13.81
N GLU A 105 34.90 11.45 -14.88
CA GLU A 105 35.81 12.00 -15.89
C GLU A 105 36.74 13.09 -15.35
N ARG A 106 36.26 13.92 -14.39
CA ARG A 106 37.08 14.93 -13.73
C ARG A 106 38.10 14.31 -12.77
N ASP A 107 37.72 13.26 -12.07
CA ASP A 107 38.53 12.65 -11.01
C ASP A 107 39.39 11.46 -11.53
N ALA A 108 39.06 10.91 -12.71
CA ALA A 108 39.86 9.90 -13.42
C ALA A 108 41.31 10.35 -13.70
N PRO A 109 41.60 11.58 -14.17
CA PRO A 109 42.99 12.03 -14.32
C PRO A 109 43.73 12.26 -13.00
N ARG A 110 43.03 12.37 -11.86
CA ARG A 110 43.66 12.43 -10.52
C ARG A 110 43.97 11.04 -9.96
N LEU A 111 43.18 10.03 -10.33
CA LEU A 111 43.43 8.62 -10.00
C LEU A 111 44.41 7.94 -10.99
N ALA A 112 44.49 8.44 -12.23
CA ALA A 112 45.39 7.94 -13.27
C ALA A 112 46.74 8.69 -13.35
N ALA A 113 46.97 9.71 -12.51
CA ALA A 113 48.30 10.27 -12.34
C ALA A 113 49.16 9.24 -11.57
N PRO A 114 50.19 8.62 -12.19
CA PRO A 114 51.12 7.81 -11.43
C PRO A 114 51.78 8.72 -10.39
N ALA A 115 52.03 8.17 -9.20
CA ALA A 115 52.90 8.72 -8.17
C ALA A 115 54.35 8.86 -8.68
N ALA A 116 54.56 9.70 -9.70
CA ALA A 116 55.86 10.12 -10.20
C ALA A 116 56.38 11.24 -9.30
N GLY A 117 56.65 10.90 -8.04
CA GLY A 117 57.06 11.89 -7.05
C GLY A 117 57.21 11.36 -5.64
N GLY A 118 57.82 10.18 -5.46
CA GLY A 118 58.24 9.74 -4.13
C GLY A 118 58.27 8.23 -3.98
N GLY A 119 59.47 7.65 -3.98
CA GLY A 119 59.65 6.24 -3.59
C GLY A 119 60.57 5.44 -4.50
N ALA A 120 61.78 5.94 -4.75
CA ALA A 120 62.88 5.05 -5.09
C ALA A 120 63.15 4.15 -3.89
N GLY A 121 62.55 2.95 -3.89
CA GLY A 121 62.84 1.90 -2.92
C GLY A 121 61.62 1.15 -2.40
N ARG A 122 61.05 0.25 -3.21
CA ARG A 122 60.31 -0.94 -2.74
C ARG A 122 59.95 -1.86 -3.91
N ALA A 123 60.94 -2.57 -4.44
CA ALA A 123 60.74 -3.62 -5.44
C ALA A 123 60.32 -4.98 -4.84
N ASN A 124 59.83 -5.03 -3.59
CA ASN A 124 59.48 -6.28 -2.88
C ASN A 124 58.05 -6.30 -2.28
N GLY A 125 57.13 -5.40 -2.67
CA GLY A 125 55.83 -5.21 -2.00
C GLY A 125 54.55 -5.58 -2.78
N HIS A 126 54.61 -6.15 -3.99
CA HIS A 126 53.45 -6.25 -4.89
C HIS A 126 52.31 -7.16 -4.38
N ALA A 127 52.59 -8.11 -3.49
CA ALA A 127 51.55 -8.98 -2.93
C ALA A 127 50.73 -8.32 -1.80
N GLY A 128 51.34 -7.41 -1.02
CA GLY A 128 50.69 -6.75 0.11
C GLY A 128 49.75 -5.61 -0.33
N GLY A 129 50.13 -4.85 -1.35
CA GLY A 129 49.26 -3.80 -1.92
C GLY A 129 47.99 -4.38 -2.54
N ALA A 130 48.11 -5.43 -3.35
CA ALA A 130 46.96 -6.05 -4.00
C ALA A 130 45.95 -6.69 -3.01
N ALA A 131 46.39 -7.09 -1.82
CA ALA A 131 45.52 -7.64 -0.78
C ALA A 131 44.77 -6.52 -0.02
N THR A 132 45.48 -5.45 0.32
CA THR A 132 44.90 -4.26 0.99
C THR A 132 43.91 -3.53 0.08
N ASP A 133 44.21 -3.42 -1.21
CA ASP A 133 43.28 -2.87 -2.21
C ASP A 133 41.98 -3.68 -2.28
N ARG A 134 42.06 -5.03 -2.30
CA ARG A 134 40.87 -5.90 -2.31
C ARG A 134 40.05 -5.80 -1.03
N GLU A 135 40.69 -5.64 0.13
CA GLU A 135 39.98 -5.41 1.38
C GLU A 135 39.25 -4.06 1.35
N ALA A 136 39.91 -3.00 0.88
CA ALA A 136 39.30 -1.67 0.75
C ALA A 136 38.09 -1.67 -0.20
N ASP A 137 38.19 -2.38 -1.34
CA ASP A 137 37.09 -2.58 -2.27
C ASP A 137 35.93 -3.34 -1.61
N ALA A 138 36.23 -4.41 -0.86
CA ALA A 138 35.23 -5.19 -0.15
C ALA A 138 34.49 -4.36 0.91
N LEU A 139 35.21 -3.55 1.68
CA LEU A 139 34.64 -2.64 2.68
C LEU A 139 33.74 -1.59 2.01
N THR A 140 34.17 -1.03 0.89
CA THR A 140 33.39 -0.03 0.13
C THR A 140 32.09 -0.62 -0.42
N GLU A 141 32.15 -1.84 -0.97
CA GLU A 141 30.96 -2.53 -1.48
C GLU A 141 29.99 -2.90 -0.35
N LEU A 142 30.50 -3.41 0.78
CA LEU A 142 29.69 -3.69 1.98
C LEU A 142 29.00 -2.43 2.49
N TYR A 143 29.73 -1.32 2.57
CA TYR A 143 29.17 -0.04 2.98
C TYR A 143 28.04 0.40 2.04
N ARG A 144 28.24 0.31 0.72
CA ARG A 144 27.22 0.68 -0.27
C ARG A 144 25.95 -0.18 -0.13
N ARG A 145 26.10 -1.48 0.10
CA ARG A 145 24.96 -2.40 0.29
C ARG A 145 24.24 -2.16 1.60
N LEU A 146 24.97 -1.88 2.67
CA LEU A 146 24.38 -1.49 3.95
C LEU A 146 23.59 -0.18 3.82
N ALA A 147 24.14 0.82 3.13
CA ALA A 147 23.46 2.07 2.85
C ALA A 147 22.20 1.85 1.99
N ARG A 148 22.23 0.93 1.02
CA ARG A 148 21.04 0.56 0.23
C ARG A 148 19.96 -0.06 1.11
N LEU A 149 20.31 -0.97 2.02
CA LEU A 149 19.36 -1.56 2.97
C LEU A 149 18.72 -0.51 3.87
N GLU A 150 19.53 0.39 4.44
CA GLU A 150 19.04 1.48 5.28
C GLU A 150 18.11 2.43 4.49
N ALA A 151 18.49 2.79 3.26
CA ALA A 151 17.67 3.66 2.41
C ALA A 151 16.33 3.01 2.08
N SER A 152 16.31 1.71 1.76
CA SER A 152 15.06 0.97 1.51
C SER A 152 14.18 0.89 2.76
N LEU A 153 14.76 0.65 3.94
CA LEU A 153 14.02 0.67 5.22
C LEU A 153 13.42 2.05 5.48
N SER A 154 14.24 3.09 5.32
CA SER A 154 13.87 4.47 5.57
C SER A 154 12.76 4.95 4.63
N ALA A 155 12.87 4.69 3.33
CA ALA A 155 11.88 5.08 2.35
C ALA A 155 10.48 4.49 2.67
N LEU A 156 10.45 3.30 3.26
CA LEU A 156 9.22 2.61 3.60
C LEU A 156 8.61 3.06 4.93
N THR A 157 9.45 3.31 5.93
CA THR A 157 9.01 3.54 7.32
C THR A 157 9.01 5.02 7.71
N ASN A 158 9.86 5.84 7.11
CA ASN A 158 9.99 7.27 7.35
C ASN A 158 10.21 8.01 6.02
N PRO A 159 9.15 8.26 5.24
CA PRO A 159 9.28 8.92 3.93
C PRO A 159 9.77 10.38 4.02
N VAL A 160 9.91 10.95 5.22
CA VAL A 160 10.37 12.32 5.48
C VAL A 160 11.61 12.31 6.38
N LEU A 161 12.64 11.52 6.04
CA LEU A 161 13.96 11.70 6.65
C LEU A 161 14.73 12.80 5.93
N LEU A 162 15.36 13.69 6.70
CA LEU A 162 16.30 14.66 6.14
C LEU A 162 17.61 13.96 5.74
N PRO A 163 18.35 14.50 4.77
CA PRO A 163 19.66 13.96 4.41
C PRO A 163 20.60 13.89 5.62
N GLY A 164 21.09 12.68 5.94
CA GLY A 164 22.01 12.44 7.04
C GLY A 164 21.34 12.09 8.38
N GLU A 165 20.02 12.12 8.48
CA GLU A 165 19.33 11.59 9.66
C GLU A 165 19.44 10.05 9.68
N PRO A 166 19.80 9.46 10.84
CA PRO A 166 19.83 8.02 10.98
C PRO A 166 18.41 7.46 10.93
N PHE A 167 18.28 6.22 10.46
CA PHE A 167 17.02 5.51 10.54
C PHE A 167 16.53 5.42 12.00
N ALA A 168 15.31 5.89 12.25
CA ALA A 168 14.60 5.78 13.52
C ALA A 168 13.31 4.99 13.32
N VAL A 169 12.82 4.30 14.34
CA VAL A 169 11.54 3.58 14.21
C VAL A 169 10.39 4.56 14.43
N PRO A 170 9.41 4.66 13.51
CA PRO A 170 8.31 5.61 13.67
C PRO A 170 7.38 5.22 14.83
N ASP A 171 6.79 6.24 15.46
CA ASP A 171 5.77 6.07 16.48
C ASP A 171 4.48 5.51 15.88
N GLU A 172 4.13 5.91 14.66
CA GLU A 172 2.96 5.43 13.92
C GLU A 172 3.37 4.90 12.55
N PHE A 173 2.86 3.72 12.17
CA PHE A 173 3.13 3.13 10.85
C PHE A 173 2.10 3.61 9.84
N LEU A 174 2.60 4.07 8.69
CA LEU A 174 1.74 4.33 7.53
C LEU A 174 1.07 3.01 7.06
N PRO A 175 -0.19 3.04 6.60
CA PRO A 175 -0.87 1.85 6.08
C PRO A 175 -0.08 1.14 4.96
N GLU A 176 0.65 1.91 4.16
CA GLU A 176 1.52 1.40 3.10
C GLU A 176 2.70 0.61 3.68
N ALA A 177 3.29 1.05 4.78
CA ALA A 177 4.40 0.35 5.45
C ALA A 177 3.97 -0.99 6.04
N LEU A 178 2.67 -1.23 6.23
CA LEU A 178 2.13 -2.49 6.76
C LEU A 178 1.81 -3.52 5.65
N ARG A 179 1.91 -3.14 4.37
CA ARG A 179 1.65 -4.04 3.24
C ARG A 179 2.89 -4.84 2.88
N TRP A 180 2.75 -6.16 2.84
CA TRP A 180 3.82 -7.09 2.47
C TRP A 180 4.54 -6.71 1.17
N GLU A 181 3.78 -6.30 0.15
CA GLU A 181 4.27 -6.02 -1.20
C GLU A 181 5.30 -4.89 -1.21
N ASN A 182 5.18 -3.94 -0.29
CA ASN A 182 6.05 -2.77 -0.21
C ASN A 182 7.41 -3.08 0.44
N TRP A 183 7.57 -4.26 1.07
CA TRP A 183 8.83 -4.69 1.69
C TRP A 183 9.78 -5.41 0.74
N LYS A 184 9.38 -5.62 -0.52
CA LYS A 184 10.20 -6.35 -1.50
C LYS A 184 11.61 -5.77 -1.63
N GLU A 185 11.72 -4.45 -1.76
CA GLU A 185 13.04 -3.79 -1.92
C GLU A 185 13.92 -3.91 -0.68
N VAL A 186 13.33 -3.96 0.52
CA VAL A 186 14.05 -4.18 1.78
C VAL A 186 14.61 -5.61 1.80
N GLY A 187 13.79 -6.59 1.43
CA GLY A 187 14.20 -7.99 1.33
C GLY A 187 15.32 -8.21 0.32
N GLU A 188 15.22 -7.60 -0.87
CA GLU A 188 16.25 -7.65 -1.90
C GLU A 188 17.57 -7.02 -1.44
N ALA A 189 17.51 -5.85 -0.78
CA ALA A 189 18.69 -5.20 -0.25
C ALA A 189 19.35 -6.02 0.87
N ALA A 190 18.56 -6.59 1.78
CA ALA A 190 19.06 -7.46 2.86
C ALA A 190 19.70 -8.74 2.31
N PHE A 191 19.08 -9.35 1.30
CA PHE A 191 19.65 -10.50 0.61
C PHE A 191 20.98 -10.14 -0.07
N GLY A 192 21.00 -9.04 -0.83
CA GLY A 192 22.21 -8.58 -1.53
C GLY A 192 23.37 -8.26 -0.58
N LEU A 193 23.09 -7.71 0.60
CA LEU A 193 24.11 -7.51 1.64
C LEU A 193 24.67 -8.85 2.15
N GLY A 194 23.78 -9.79 2.49
CA GLY A 194 24.18 -11.10 3.01
C GLY A 194 24.96 -11.95 2.00
N ASP A 195 24.53 -11.96 0.74
CA ASP A 195 25.18 -12.68 -0.34
C ASP A 195 26.61 -12.18 -0.57
N TYR A 196 26.77 -10.85 -0.69
CA TYR A 196 28.10 -10.27 -0.87
C TYR A 196 29.02 -10.50 0.33
N ALA A 197 28.50 -10.32 1.55
CA ALA A 197 29.27 -10.53 2.77
C ALA A 197 29.80 -11.96 2.91
N ASN A 198 29.05 -12.97 2.46
CA ASN A 198 29.53 -14.34 2.46
C ASN A 198 30.76 -14.51 1.56
N GLY A 199 30.76 -13.91 0.37
CA GLY A 199 31.90 -13.94 -0.54
C GLY A 199 33.08 -13.10 -0.07
N ALA A 200 32.80 -11.93 0.52
CA ALA A 200 33.82 -11.00 1.00
C ALA A 200 34.48 -11.43 2.32
N ARG A 201 33.89 -12.39 3.06
CA ARG A 201 34.35 -12.79 4.41
C ARG A 201 35.85 -13.10 4.50
N ILE A 202 36.41 -13.73 3.47
CA ILE A 202 37.84 -14.12 3.45
C ILE A 202 38.79 -12.93 3.29
N LEU A 203 38.29 -11.78 2.85
CA LEU A 203 39.07 -10.56 2.60
C LEU A 203 39.08 -9.63 3.82
N LEU A 204 38.21 -9.87 4.81
CA LEU A 204 38.03 -9.00 5.96
C LEU A 204 38.86 -9.48 7.15
N GLU A 205 39.35 -8.52 7.94
CA GLU A 205 39.83 -8.81 9.29
C GLU A 205 38.74 -9.54 10.12
N ALA A 206 39.15 -10.51 10.94
CA ALA A 206 38.27 -11.37 11.73
C ALA A 206 37.19 -10.59 12.51
N ARG A 207 37.58 -9.51 13.20
CA ARG A 207 36.64 -8.66 13.95
C ARG A 207 35.58 -8.02 13.06
N THR A 208 35.98 -7.54 11.89
CA THR A 208 35.06 -6.93 10.91
C THR A 208 34.14 -7.99 10.30
N ALA A 209 34.68 -9.17 9.97
CA ALA A 209 33.90 -10.30 9.48
C ALA A 209 32.84 -10.74 10.51
N ASP A 210 33.20 -10.81 11.80
CA ASP A 210 32.28 -11.17 12.88
C ASP A 210 31.18 -10.10 13.07
N ALA A 211 31.54 -8.82 13.01
CA ALA A 211 30.55 -7.73 13.08
C ALA A 211 29.56 -7.77 11.90
N VAL A 212 30.05 -8.00 10.68
CA VAL A 212 29.23 -8.17 9.48
C VAL A 212 28.29 -9.38 9.64
N GLY A 213 28.83 -10.53 10.07
CA GLY A 213 28.06 -11.75 10.28
C GLY A 213 26.99 -11.61 11.37
N GLY A 214 27.32 -10.92 12.47
CA GLY A 214 26.38 -10.57 13.54
C GLY A 214 25.22 -9.72 13.01
N CYS A 215 25.54 -8.63 12.29
CA CYS A 215 24.53 -7.76 11.70
C CYS A 215 23.60 -8.51 10.72
N ILE A 216 24.14 -9.35 9.83
CA ILE A 216 23.33 -10.14 8.89
C ILE A 216 22.39 -11.08 9.63
N THR A 217 22.86 -11.69 10.70
CA THR A 217 22.05 -12.57 11.55
C THR A 217 20.91 -11.79 12.20
N THR A 218 21.19 -10.60 12.75
CA THR A 218 20.17 -9.69 13.30
C THR A 218 19.17 -9.26 12.22
N VAL A 219 19.64 -8.85 11.04
CA VAL A 219 18.77 -8.46 9.92
C VAL A 219 17.83 -9.59 9.53
N ARG A 220 18.37 -10.79 9.35
CA ARG A 220 17.57 -11.97 9.00
C ARG A 220 16.56 -12.29 10.09
N ALA A 221 16.96 -12.29 11.35
CA ALA A 221 16.09 -12.60 12.47
C ALA A 221 14.96 -11.58 12.59
N ALA A 222 15.28 -10.28 12.59
CA ALA A 222 14.29 -9.21 12.68
C ALA A 222 13.30 -9.25 11.52
N LEU A 223 13.78 -9.39 10.28
CA LEU A 223 12.89 -9.46 9.12
C LEU A 223 11.98 -10.69 9.17
N THR A 224 12.54 -11.89 9.39
CA THR A 224 11.78 -13.14 9.26
C THR A 224 10.94 -13.50 10.48
N ARG A 225 11.31 -13.05 11.68
CA ARG A 225 10.61 -13.39 12.92
C ARG A 225 9.71 -12.27 13.45
N SER A 226 10.04 -11.02 13.14
CA SER A 226 9.37 -9.87 13.76
C SER A 226 8.65 -8.98 12.75
N VAL A 227 9.23 -8.72 11.59
CA VAL A 227 8.60 -7.84 10.58
C VAL A 227 7.61 -8.62 9.75
N TYR A 228 8.11 -9.55 8.93
CA TYR A 228 7.35 -10.27 7.91
C TYR A 228 6.08 -10.97 8.41
N PRO A 229 6.08 -11.67 9.54
CA PRO A 229 4.87 -12.33 10.06
C PRO A 229 3.79 -11.35 10.55
N ASN A 230 4.16 -10.10 10.79
CA ASN A 230 3.30 -9.09 11.42
C ASN A 230 2.83 -8.00 10.45
N LEU A 231 3.13 -8.15 9.15
CA LEU A 231 2.60 -7.30 8.08
C LEU A 231 1.18 -7.74 7.71
N GLY A 232 0.30 -6.78 7.44
CA GLY A 232 -1.11 -7.04 7.14
C GLY A 232 -1.95 -5.77 7.10
N HIS A 233 -3.19 -5.89 6.63
CA HIS A 233 -4.10 -4.73 6.49
C HIS A 233 -4.70 -4.25 7.81
N ALA A 234 -4.66 -5.06 8.87
CA ALA A 234 -5.17 -4.73 10.20
C ALA A 234 -4.40 -5.49 11.29
N PRO A 235 -3.11 -5.17 11.51
CA PRO A 235 -2.32 -5.83 12.54
C PRO A 235 -2.84 -5.48 13.94
N SER A 236 -2.81 -6.44 14.86
CA SER A 236 -3.14 -6.22 16.26
C SER A 236 -2.09 -5.36 16.95
N THR A 237 -2.41 -4.81 18.13
CA THR A 237 -1.46 -4.04 18.96
C THR A 237 -0.20 -4.84 19.29
N GLU A 238 -0.33 -6.15 19.53
CA GLU A 238 0.80 -7.04 19.82
C GLU A 238 1.68 -7.25 18.58
N GLN A 239 1.07 -7.39 17.40
CA GLN A 239 1.79 -7.50 16.13
C GLN A 239 2.57 -6.21 15.82
N LEU A 240 1.94 -5.04 16.04
CA LEU A 240 2.61 -3.75 15.89
C LEU A 240 3.76 -3.56 16.89
N ALA A 241 3.60 -4.02 18.14
CA ALA A 241 4.67 -3.99 19.13
C ALA A 241 5.85 -4.88 18.72
N THR A 242 5.57 -6.08 18.23
CA THR A 242 6.58 -7.03 17.73
C THR A 242 7.32 -6.48 16.52
N LEU A 243 6.59 -5.90 15.57
CA LEU A 243 7.16 -5.24 14.39
C LEU A 243 8.08 -4.07 14.80
N ARG A 244 7.62 -3.22 15.73
CA ARG A 244 8.42 -2.10 16.27
C ARG A 244 9.69 -2.59 16.96
N ALA A 245 9.60 -3.67 17.74
CA ALA A 245 10.76 -4.27 18.39
C ALA A 245 11.80 -4.76 17.36
N GLY A 246 11.36 -5.47 16.32
CA GLY A 246 12.22 -5.92 15.23
C GLY A 246 12.89 -4.77 14.48
N LEU A 247 12.13 -3.72 14.13
CA LEU A 247 12.70 -2.51 13.54
C LEU A 247 13.67 -1.80 14.49
N GLY A 248 13.42 -1.83 15.79
CA GLY A 248 14.32 -1.27 16.80
C GLY A 248 15.65 -2.02 16.89
N GLU A 249 15.68 -3.32 16.64
CA GLU A 249 16.92 -4.09 16.52
C GLU A 249 17.70 -3.68 15.27
N LEU A 250 17.02 -3.48 14.14
CA LEU A 250 17.65 -3.01 12.89
C LEU A 250 18.22 -1.60 13.05
N ALA A 251 17.49 -0.70 13.70
CA ALA A 251 17.91 0.67 13.98
C ALA A 251 19.16 0.76 14.85
N ARG A 252 19.46 -0.29 15.65
CA ARG A 252 20.70 -0.39 16.42
C ARG A 252 21.82 -1.06 15.62
N ALA A 253 21.54 -2.19 14.97
CA ALA A 253 22.54 -2.99 14.30
C ALA A 253 23.16 -2.30 13.06
N ILE A 254 22.37 -1.57 12.28
CA ILE A 254 22.83 -0.94 11.04
C ILE A 254 23.86 0.17 11.31
N PRO A 255 23.61 1.16 12.20
CA PRO A 255 24.62 2.16 12.55
C PRO A 255 25.88 1.58 13.19
N ASP A 256 25.77 0.51 13.99
CA ASP A 256 26.92 -0.17 14.60
C ASP A 256 27.83 -0.79 13.55
N LEU A 257 27.25 -1.49 12.57
CA LEU A 257 28.01 -2.03 11.46
C LEU A 257 28.63 -0.92 10.60
N ARG A 258 27.89 0.16 10.33
CA ARG A 258 28.42 1.31 9.58
C ARG A 258 29.69 1.86 10.20
N ARG A 259 29.66 2.14 11.51
CA ARG A 259 30.83 2.64 12.25
C ARG A 259 32.01 1.67 12.19
N THR A 260 31.73 0.37 12.25
CA THR A 260 32.77 -0.67 12.14
C THR A 260 33.42 -0.66 10.76
N LEU A 261 32.62 -0.64 9.70
CA LEU A 261 33.11 -0.61 8.31
C LEU A 261 33.90 0.68 8.02
N GLU A 262 33.39 1.84 8.45
CA GLU A 262 34.11 3.12 8.29
C GLU A 262 35.43 3.14 9.05
N GLY A 263 35.43 2.65 10.29
CA GLY A 263 36.64 2.56 11.10
C GLY A 263 37.71 1.72 10.41
N ARG A 264 37.36 0.50 9.97
CA ARG A 264 38.28 -0.40 9.27
C ARG A 264 38.75 0.22 7.94
N TYR A 265 37.85 0.81 7.17
CA TYR A 265 38.22 1.45 5.90
C TYR A 265 39.24 2.57 6.11
N ARG A 266 39.07 3.42 7.14
CA ARG A 266 40.06 4.47 7.47
C ARG A 266 41.41 3.87 7.86
N THR A 267 41.43 2.79 8.65
CA THR A 267 42.68 2.10 9.01
C THR A 267 43.40 1.55 7.77
N VAL A 268 42.67 0.87 6.88
CA VAL A 268 43.24 0.31 5.63
C VAL A 268 43.71 1.43 4.69
N ALA A 269 42.93 2.50 4.53
CA ALA A 269 43.26 3.62 3.65
C ALA A 269 44.46 4.46 4.14
N ASN A 270 44.62 4.60 5.46
CA ASN A 270 45.74 5.35 6.05
C ASN A 270 47.01 4.51 6.20
N GLY A 271 46.98 3.20 5.89
CA GLY A 271 48.12 2.31 6.04
C GLY A 271 48.58 2.14 7.49
N GLU A 272 47.69 2.38 8.46
CA GLU A 272 47.95 2.08 9.88
C GLU A 272 47.78 0.57 10.09
N ASP A 273 48.68 -0.21 9.51
CA ASP A 273 48.85 -1.60 9.90
C ASP A 273 49.37 -1.62 11.35
N ALA A 274 48.60 -2.28 12.21
CA ALA A 274 48.91 -2.59 13.58
C ALA A 274 50.29 -3.27 13.69
N SER A 275 51.33 -2.46 13.89
CA SER A 275 52.56 -2.87 14.56
C SER A 275 52.29 -2.80 16.06
N GLY A 276 51.64 -3.84 16.59
CA GLY A 276 51.36 -4.01 18.01
C GLY A 276 51.24 -5.49 18.33
#